data_AF-A0A644VZQ4-F1
#
_entry.id   AF-A0A644VZQ4-F1
#
_cell.length_a   1.000
_cell.length_b   1.000
_cell.length_c   1.000
_cell.angle_alpha   90.00
_cell.angle_beta   90.00
_cell.angle_gamma   90.00
#
_symmetry.space_group_name_H-M   'P 1'
#
loop_
_entity.id
_entity.type
_entity.pdbx_description
1 polymer ?
#
loop_
_entity_poly.entity_id
_entity_poly.type
_entity_poly.pdbx_seq_one_letter_code
_entity_poly.pdbx_strand_id
1 'polypeptide(L)'
;MLASSKQILKNLGKADSEELTVEDTSDTEAIFAKTRFNGDGVITEDTTKDENLKKCILDIIACIGSVLDRSGKQGVSTEQIELFFQNCEDYAAWHAKAENNSPVILPYGADTQKAFDAFKAVRAKIDDYFVRCRLAEFDPVSADVLNTLTARFEAISSKDLSGCMDEIAEFPLAKIEANKPLNLNKGINPAWAGALASFKSLVTGPAKIKKELTEDDWQQIIAGFDAFVSWQAEKAGTAVEALTLDGVRAILSDDYKNKLIALVEKDKELEKEAGNIILVDQLVRYYRDLYQILNNFVTFADFYAPDAEAVFQAGTLYIDQRSCNLCIKVTDMAKHNTMASYSGICLLYCDCISRGTNEKMTIVVGLTDGDVDNLTVGRNALFYDKKGQVWDASITKIIDNPISIRQAFWSPYRKVAKFISTQVEKFAASKEQEVTSSATSNIEKTTVKVDNGLAESSKVNVAPTPAPAPQPFDIAKFAGIFAAIGLAFGAIGSVLASVVGGFLALTWWKMPLAFLGLILAISGPSMLLAWLKLRKRNLAPVLDANGWAINAKATINIQFGRTLTHLAELPKNAKINMVDPFSKKKNPILPILIILVVLAFVAYYLWKYEIIKL
;
A
#
# COMPACT_ATOMS: atom_id res chain seq x y z
N MET A 1 -17.75 34.21 9.14
CA MET A 1 -18.30 32.95 8.62
C MET A 1 -19.46 33.17 7.66
N LEU A 2 -20.63 33.73 8.06
CA LEU A 2 -21.75 33.94 7.12
C LEU A 2 -21.37 34.72 5.85
N ALA A 3 -20.61 35.80 6.00
CA ALA A 3 -20.09 36.57 4.85
C ALA A 3 -19.20 35.70 3.94
N SER A 4 -18.32 34.90 4.52
CA SER A 4 -17.44 33.96 3.80
C SER A 4 -18.24 32.86 3.10
N SER A 5 -19.30 32.32 3.72
CA SER A 5 -20.20 31.36 3.08
C SER A 5 -20.89 31.95 1.84
N LYS A 6 -21.39 33.18 1.93
CA LYS A 6 -21.96 33.90 0.77
C LYS A 6 -20.91 34.17 -0.31
N GLN A 7 -19.67 34.47 0.09
CA GLN A 7 -18.57 34.68 -0.85
C GLN A 7 -18.19 33.39 -1.60
N ILE A 8 -18.14 32.25 -0.91
CA ILE A 8 -17.93 30.93 -1.53
C ILE A 8 -19.01 30.67 -2.58
N LEU A 9 -20.29 30.82 -2.21
CA LEU A 9 -21.42 30.64 -3.13
C LEU A 9 -21.34 31.58 -4.33
N LYS A 10 -20.97 32.85 -4.12
CA LYS A 10 -20.76 33.81 -5.20
C LYS A 10 -19.63 33.38 -6.15
N ASN A 11 -18.49 32.94 -5.61
CA ASN A 11 -17.34 32.50 -6.41
C ASN A 11 -17.66 31.24 -7.24
N LEU A 12 -18.46 30.32 -6.68
CA LEU A 12 -18.95 29.12 -7.36
C LEU A 12 -20.09 29.41 -8.35
N GLY A 13 -20.55 30.67 -8.48
CA GLY A 13 -21.65 31.05 -9.37
C GLY A 13 -23.04 30.67 -8.86
N LYS A 14 -23.18 30.36 -7.57
CA LYS A 14 -24.42 29.97 -6.88
C LYS A 14 -24.90 31.04 -5.90
N ALA A 15 -24.84 32.33 -6.28
CA ALA A 15 -25.10 33.45 -5.37
C ALA A 15 -26.52 33.46 -4.75
N ASP A 16 -27.49 32.84 -5.42
CA ASP A 16 -28.89 32.77 -4.98
C ASP A 16 -29.19 31.53 -4.09
N SER A 17 -28.20 30.66 -3.85
CA SER A 17 -28.38 29.48 -2.98
C SER A 17 -28.36 29.88 -1.51
N GLU A 18 -29.24 29.27 -0.72
CA GLU A 18 -29.23 29.39 0.76
C GLU A 18 -28.52 28.21 1.44
N GLU A 19 -28.19 27.17 0.67
CA GLU A 19 -27.53 25.95 1.15
C GLU A 19 -26.09 25.88 0.65
N LEU A 20 -25.22 25.31 1.49
CA LEU A 20 -23.81 25.08 1.21
C LEU A 20 -23.47 23.62 1.58
N THR A 21 -22.98 22.86 0.61
CA THR A 21 -22.62 21.45 0.79
C THR A 21 -21.13 21.27 1.02
N VAL A 22 -20.70 20.09 1.50
CA VAL A 22 -19.28 19.79 1.69
C VAL A 22 -18.57 19.76 0.34
N GLU A 23 -19.25 19.30 -0.71
CA GLU A 23 -18.73 19.26 -2.07
C GLU A 23 -18.43 20.68 -2.59
N ASP A 24 -19.26 21.67 -2.22
CA ASP A 24 -19.03 23.08 -2.57
C ASP A 24 -17.81 23.67 -1.86
N THR A 25 -17.52 23.25 -0.63
CA THR A 25 -16.39 23.79 0.16
C THR A 25 -15.09 23.01 0.00
N SER A 26 -15.14 21.79 -0.55
CA SER A 26 -13.97 20.91 -0.73
C SER A 26 -13.05 21.35 -1.86
N ASP A 27 -13.58 21.99 -2.90
CA ASP A 27 -12.81 22.44 -4.06
C ASP A 27 -12.30 23.87 -3.86
N THR A 28 -11.23 24.00 -3.07
CA THR A 28 -10.63 25.30 -2.77
C THR A 28 -10.10 26.01 -4.01
N GLU A 29 -9.59 25.25 -4.99
CA GLU A 29 -9.11 25.82 -6.25
C GLU A 29 -10.28 26.45 -7.02
N ALA A 30 -11.42 25.78 -7.16
CA ALA A 30 -12.59 26.35 -7.82
C ALA A 30 -13.14 27.59 -7.11
N ILE A 31 -13.05 27.63 -5.77
CA ILE A 31 -13.46 28.80 -4.97
C ILE A 31 -12.58 30.02 -5.27
N PHE A 32 -11.27 29.83 -5.50
CA PHE A 32 -10.31 30.92 -5.72
C PHE A 32 -9.91 31.13 -7.20
N ALA A 33 -10.28 30.24 -8.12
CA ALA A 33 -9.89 30.30 -9.53
C ALA A 33 -10.30 31.59 -10.26
N LYS A 34 -11.35 32.26 -9.77
CA LYS A 34 -11.88 33.51 -10.34
C LYS A 34 -11.60 34.74 -9.48
N THR A 35 -10.90 34.58 -8.35
CA THR A 35 -10.57 35.70 -7.47
C THR A 35 -9.23 36.30 -7.85
N ARG A 36 -9.19 37.62 -7.98
CA ARG A 36 -7.97 38.38 -8.29
C ARG A 36 -6.95 38.39 -7.15
N PHE A 37 -7.46 38.37 -5.92
CA PHE A 37 -6.71 38.34 -4.68
C PHE A 37 -7.35 37.26 -3.79
N ASN A 38 -6.55 36.36 -3.24
CA ASN A 38 -6.98 35.20 -2.48
C ASN A 38 -6.33 35.14 -1.07
N GLY A 39 -5.48 36.11 -0.73
CA GLY A 39 -4.91 36.27 0.60
C GLY A 39 -3.91 35.19 1.01
N ASP A 40 -3.10 34.69 0.08
CA ASP A 40 -1.94 33.83 0.37
C ASP A 40 -0.59 34.55 0.24
N GLY A 41 -0.59 35.80 -0.22
CA GLY A 41 0.61 36.59 -0.44
C GLY A 41 1.39 36.19 -1.69
N VAL A 42 0.76 35.46 -2.62
CA VAL A 42 1.28 35.10 -3.93
C VAL A 42 0.51 35.89 -4.99
N ILE A 43 1.23 36.47 -5.96
CA ILE A 43 0.61 37.18 -7.08
C ILE A 43 0.83 36.43 -8.38
N THR A 44 -0.17 36.46 -9.25
CA THR A 44 -0.17 35.80 -10.57
C THR A 44 -0.38 36.82 -11.69
N GLU A 45 -0.33 36.37 -12.94
CA GLU A 45 -0.64 37.21 -14.11
C GLU A 45 -2.03 37.86 -14.06
N ASP A 46 -2.98 37.25 -13.36
CA ASP A 46 -4.35 37.77 -13.23
C ASP A 46 -4.49 38.86 -12.16
N THR A 47 -3.49 38.98 -11.28
CA THR A 47 -3.50 39.94 -10.17
C THR A 47 -3.39 41.39 -10.67
N THR A 48 -2.92 41.62 -11.89
CA THR A 48 -2.79 42.95 -12.49
C THR A 48 -3.37 43.05 -13.90
N LYS A 49 -3.82 44.25 -14.28
CA LYS A 49 -4.26 44.56 -15.65
C LYS A 49 -3.16 45.20 -16.50
N ASP A 50 -2.04 45.55 -15.89
CA ASP A 50 -0.90 46.15 -16.55
C ASP A 50 -0.04 45.06 -17.21
N GLU A 51 0.04 45.09 -18.54
CA GLU A 51 0.78 44.11 -19.34
C GLU A 51 2.29 44.10 -19.02
N ASN A 52 2.86 45.24 -18.62
CA ASN A 52 4.27 45.29 -18.24
C ASN A 52 4.54 44.55 -16.93
N LEU A 53 3.65 44.71 -15.94
CA LEU A 53 3.74 43.97 -14.68
C LEU A 53 3.49 42.47 -14.87
N LYS A 54 2.56 42.08 -15.75
CA LYS A 54 2.37 40.68 -16.11
C LYS A 54 3.63 40.06 -16.70
N LYS A 55 4.25 40.75 -17.66
CA LYS A 55 5.50 40.30 -18.25
C LYS A 55 6.59 40.15 -17.19
N CYS A 56 6.72 41.12 -16.28
CA CYS A 56 7.69 41.04 -15.19
C CYS A 56 7.41 39.84 -14.26
N ILE A 57 6.15 39.53 -13.94
CA ILE A 57 5.80 38.31 -13.17
C ILE A 57 6.23 37.05 -13.91
N LEU A 58 5.99 36.96 -15.21
CA LEU A 58 6.41 35.81 -16.04
C LEU A 58 7.95 35.70 -16.12
N ASP A 59 8.65 36.83 -16.23
CA ASP A 59 10.11 36.88 -16.23
C ASP A 59 10.68 36.39 -14.88
N ILE A 60 10.06 36.77 -13.75
CA ILE A 60 10.43 36.26 -12.41
C ILE A 60 10.21 34.75 -12.33
N ILE A 61 9.07 34.25 -12.81
CA ILE A 61 8.77 32.81 -12.84
C ILE A 61 9.80 32.04 -13.68
N ALA A 62 10.20 32.58 -14.83
CA ALA A 62 11.17 31.95 -15.71
C ALA A 62 12.60 31.95 -15.11
N CYS A 63 12.99 33.01 -14.40
CA CYS A 63 14.35 33.17 -13.87
C CYS A 63 14.57 32.53 -12.50
N ILE A 64 13.64 32.72 -11.57
CA ILE A 64 13.76 32.32 -10.15
C ILE A 64 12.90 31.10 -9.82
N GLY A 65 11.81 30.89 -10.58
CA GLY A 65 10.80 29.88 -10.33
C GLY A 65 9.51 30.45 -9.77
N SER A 66 8.54 29.58 -9.49
CA SER A 66 7.19 29.96 -9.04
C SER A 66 6.78 29.28 -7.74
N VAL A 67 5.87 29.90 -7.00
CA VAL A 67 5.11 29.28 -5.91
C VAL A 67 3.69 29.00 -6.39
N LEU A 68 3.08 27.92 -5.90
CA LEU A 68 1.70 27.60 -6.22
C LEU A 68 0.75 28.49 -5.41
N ASP A 69 -0.09 29.23 -6.13
CA ASP A 69 -1.15 30.08 -5.59
C ASP A 69 -2.39 29.25 -5.20
N ARG A 70 -3.24 29.72 -4.28
CA ARG A 70 -4.50 29.03 -3.89
C ARG A 70 -5.48 28.79 -5.04
N SER A 71 -5.34 29.52 -6.16
CA SER A 71 -6.09 29.27 -7.39
C SER A 71 -5.58 28.08 -8.22
N GLY A 72 -4.45 27.47 -7.83
CA GLY A 72 -3.75 26.42 -8.57
C GLY A 72 -2.81 26.94 -9.66
N LYS A 73 -2.68 28.26 -9.83
CA LYS A 73 -1.77 28.87 -10.81
C LYS A 73 -0.36 29.07 -10.24
N GLN A 74 0.62 29.18 -11.13
CA GLN A 74 1.99 29.56 -10.78
C GLN A 74 2.05 31.07 -10.56
N GLY A 75 2.56 31.49 -9.41
CA GLY A 75 2.73 32.89 -9.05
C GLY A 75 4.06 33.17 -8.37
N VAL A 76 4.20 34.39 -7.86
CA VAL A 76 5.43 34.89 -7.23
C VAL A 76 5.15 35.46 -5.84
N SER A 77 6.01 35.14 -4.87
CA SER A 77 5.96 35.68 -3.51
C SER A 77 6.88 36.90 -3.35
N THR A 78 6.76 37.62 -2.21
CA THR A 78 7.68 38.72 -1.86
C THR A 78 9.15 38.28 -1.92
N GLU A 79 9.47 37.07 -1.43
CA GLU A 79 10.83 36.53 -1.41
C GLU A 79 11.40 36.33 -2.82
N GLN A 80 10.58 35.82 -3.75
CA GLN A 80 10.99 35.62 -5.14
C GLN A 80 11.16 36.94 -5.87
N ILE A 81 10.30 37.92 -5.60
CA ILE A 81 10.44 39.29 -6.13
C ILE A 81 11.76 39.89 -5.64
N GLU A 82 12.01 39.88 -4.33
CA GLU A 82 13.25 40.42 -3.75
C GLU A 82 14.49 39.73 -4.31
N LEU A 83 14.48 38.41 -4.40
CA LEU A 83 15.59 37.62 -4.97
C LEU A 83 15.81 37.94 -6.45
N PHE A 84 14.76 38.10 -7.24
CA PHE A 84 14.86 38.50 -8.64
C PHE A 84 15.52 39.87 -8.80
N PHE A 85 15.05 40.87 -8.04
CA PHE A 85 15.63 42.21 -8.10
C PHE A 85 17.09 42.25 -7.60
N GLN A 86 17.43 41.47 -6.57
CA GLN A 86 18.81 41.32 -6.13
C GLN A 86 19.70 40.73 -7.25
N ASN A 87 19.24 39.68 -7.94
CA ASN A 87 19.98 39.11 -9.07
C ASN A 87 20.12 40.10 -10.24
N CYS A 88 19.09 40.90 -10.51
CA CYS A 88 19.14 41.98 -11.50
C CYS A 88 20.19 43.04 -11.13
N GLU A 89 20.20 43.51 -9.88
CA GLU A 89 21.18 44.48 -9.37
C GLU A 89 22.60 43.92 -9.45
N ASP A 90 22.81 42.67 -9.01
CA ASP A 90 24.10 41.99 -9.04
C ASP A 90 24.62 41.81 -10.48
N TYR A 91 23.74 41.42 -11.42
CA TYR A 91 24.09 41.24 -12.83
C TYR A 91 24.45 42.58 -13.49
N ALA A 92 23.66 43.63 -13.25
CA ALA A 92 23.92 44.96 -13.75
C ALA A 92 25.22 45.56 -13.17
N ALA A 93 25.47 45.36 -11.86
CA ALA A 93 26.67 45.80 -11.18
C ALA A 93 27.92 45.05 -11.70
N TRP A 94 27.83 43.75 -11.93
CA TRP A 94 28.91 42.94 -12.52
C TRP A 94 29.30 43.45 -13.91
N HIS A 95 28.33 43.73 -14.79
CA HIS A 95 28.60 44.35 -16.10
C HIS A 95 29.16 45.77 -15.98
N ALA A 96 28.64 46.58 -15.05
CA ALA A 96 29.15 47.93 -14.81
C ALA A 96 30.63 47.94 -14.38
N LYS A 97 31.11 46.93 -13.62
CA LYS A 97 32.53 46.80 -13.29
C LYS A 97 33.41 46.69 -14.55
N ALA A 98 32.96 45.93 -15.55
CA ALA A 98 33.67 45.77 -16.81
C ALA A 98 33.60 47.01 -17.70
N GLU A 99 32.44 47.66 -17.78
CA GLU A 99 32.28 48.90 -18.55
C GLU A 99 33.14 50.04 -17.97
N ASN A 100 33.15 50.21 -16.64
CA ASN A 100 33.92 51.26 -15.97
C ASN A 100 35.44 51.06 -16.05
N ASN A 101 35.90 49.81 -16.14
CA ASN A 101 37.32 49.46 -16.29
C ASN A 101 37.61 48.84 -17.67
N SER A 102 36.87 49.28 -18.69
CA SER A 102 36.90 48.69 -20.04
C SER A 102 38.31 48.52 -20.64
N PRO A 103 39.26 49.46 -20.52
CA PRO A 103 40.60 49.28 -21.12
C PRO A 103 41.40 48.11 -20.52
N VAL A 104 41.08 47.70 -19.29
CA VAL A 104 41.80 46.66 -18.54
C VAL A 104 41.04 45.33 -18.56
N ILE A 105 39.72 45.37 -18.32
CA ILE A 105 38.88 44.17 -18.26
C ILE A 105 38.40 43.75 -19.66
N LEU A 106 38.14 44.70 -20.56
CA LEU A 106 37.67 44.47 -21.92
C LEU A 106 38.69 45.00 -22.95
N PRO A 107 39.93 44.47 -23.00
CA PRO A 107 41.01 45.00 -23.85
C PRO A 107 40.68 45.04 -25.35
N TYR A 108 39.68 44.27 -25.80
CA TYR A 108 39.19 44.24 -27.18
C TYR A 108 37.72 44.71 -27.31
N GLY A 109 37.21 45.44 -26.32
CA GLY A 109 35.82 45.91 -26.29
C GLY A 109 34.81 44.77 -26.36
N ALA A 110 33.79 44.90 -27.22
CA ALA A 110 32.74 43.90 -27.41
C ALA A 110 33.25 42.53 -27.91
N ASP A 111 34.42 42.50 -28.57
CA ASP A 111 35.02 41.26 -29.07
C ASP A 111 35.95 40.58 -28.06
N THR A 112 36.12 41.11 -26.84
CA THR A 112 36.99 40.53 -25.80
C THR A 112 36.67 39.07 -25.51
N GLN A 113 35.38 38.71 -25.41
CA GLN A 113 34.97 37.31 -25.22
C GLN A 113 35.45 36.42 -26.37
N LYS A 114 35.19 36.84 -27.61
CA LYS A 114 35.61 36.07 -28.81
C LYS A 114 37.12 35.96 -28.91
N ALA A 115 37.83 37.04 -28.58
CA ALA A 115 39.29 37.09 -28.54
C ALA A 115 39.85 36.12 -27.48
N PHE A 116 39.23 36.07 -26.29
CA PHE A 116 39.59 35.13 -25.24
C PHE A 116 39.32 33.67 -25.64
N ASP A 117 38.19 33.38 -26.29
CA ASP A 117 37.88 32.03 -26.78
C ASP A 117 38.88 31.58 -27.86
N ALA A 118 39.25 32.47 -28.78
CA ALA A 118 40.28 32.20 -29.79
C ALA A 118 41.67 32.01 -29.17
N PHE A 119 42.01 32.80 -28.14
CA PHE A 119 43.23 32.61 -27.34
C PHE A 119 43.25 31.24 -26.65
N LYS A 120 42.17 30.89 -25.96
CA LYS A 120 42.04 29.61 -25.24
C LYS A 120 42.19 28.42 -26.18
N ALA A 121 41.65 28.52 -27.40
CA ALA A 121 41.76 27.46 -28.41
C ALA A 121 43.21 27.15 -28.81
N VAL A 122 44.07 28.17 -28.93
CA VAL A 122 45.47 27.98 -29.38
C VAL A 122 46.48 27.90 -28.23
N ARG A 123 46.08 28.29 -27.01
CA ARG A 123 46.98 28.48 -25.86
C ARG A 123 47.91 27.30 -25.62
N ALA A 124 47.36 26.11 -25.44
CA ALA A 124 48.14 24.91 -25.13
C ALA A 124 49.20 24.59 -26.20
N LYS A 125 48.90 24.86 -27.48
CA LYS A 125 49.83 24.60 -28.58
C LYS A 125 50.91 25.66 -28.71
N ILE A 126 50.59 26.91 -28.46
CA ILE A 126 51.60 27.99 -28.45
C ILE A 126 52.51 27.83 -27.23
N ASP A 127 51.96 27.48 -26.06
CA ASP A 127 52.74 27.14 -24.86
C ASP A 127 53.69 25.95 -25.11
N ASP A 128 53.19 24.85 -25.69
CA ASP A 128 54.00 23.68 -26.08
C ASP A 128 55.11 24.06 -27.07
N TYR A 129 54.82 24.91 -28.07
CA TYR A 129 55.82 25.38 -29.03
C TYR A 129 56.98 26.11 -28.33
N PHE A 130 56.70 27.10 -27.47
CA PHE A 130 57.75 27.85 -26.77
C PHE A 130 58.50 26.99 -25.75
N VAL A 131 57.84 26.05 -25.06
CA VAL A 131 58.52 25.06 -24.21
C VAL A 131 59.52 24.23 -25.03
N ARG A 132 59.13 23.77 -26.22
CA ARG A 132 60.03 23.00 -27.10
C ARG A 132 61.18 23.84 -27.66
N CYS A 133 60.95 25.12 -27.96
CA CYS A 133 62.02 26.04 -28.35
C CYS A 133 63.04 26.25 -27.23
N ARG A 134 62.60 26.35 -25.96
CA ARG A 134 63.49 26.39 -24.79
C ARG A 134 64.24 25.08 -24.57
N LEU A 135 63.59 23.94 -24.81
CA LEU A 135 64.26 22.64 -24.74
C LEU A 135 65.35 22.50 -25.82
N ALA A 136 65.08 22.98 -27.04
CA ALA A 136 66.05 23.04 -28.14
C ALA A 136 67.23 24.00 -27.85
N GLU A 137 67.02 25.04 -27.05
CA GLU A 137 68.11 25.90 -26.56
C GLU A 137 68.93 25.22 -25.44
N PHE A 138 68.27 24.51 -24.53
CA PHE A 138 68.92 23.80 -23.43
C PHE A 138 69.80 22.63 -23.90
N ASP A 139 69.29 21.82 -24.84
CA ASP A 139 70.01 20.72 -25.47
C ASP A 139 69.85 20.78 -27.00
N PRO A 140 70.87 21.20 -27.76
CA PRO A 140 70.79 21.29 -29.22
C PRO A 140 70.42 19.97 -29.91
N VAL A 141 70.74 18.82 -29.32
CA VAL A 141 70.39 17.50 -29.89
C VAL A 141 68.88 17.25 -29.83
N SER A 142 68.20 17.83 -28.83
CA SER A 142 66.75 17.72 -28.69
C SER A 142 66.01 18.38 -29.85
N ALA A 143 66.57 19.41 -30.50
CA ALA A 143 65.94 20.08 -31.64
C ALA A 143 65.69 19.10 -32.82
N ASP A 144 66.67 18.25 -33.12
CA ASP A 144 66.54 17.24 -34.19
C ASP A 144 65.49 16.19 -33.84
N VAL A 145 65.49 15.71 -32.59
CA VAL A 145 64.52 14.73 -32.10
C VAL A 145 63.10 15.29 -32.12
N LEU A 146 62.91 16.53 -31.65
CA LEU A 146 61.60 17.18 -31.57
C LEU A 146 60.99 17.51 -32.94
N ASN A 147 61.83 17.69 -33.97
CA ASN A 147 61.41 17.88 -35.36
C ASN A 147 61.34 16.57 -36.16
N THR A 148 61.79 15.43 -35.60
CA THR A 148 61.74 14.15 -36.29
C THR A 148 60.30 13.63 -36.30
N LEU A 149 59.66 13.70 -37.47
CA LEU A 149 58.28 13.29 -37.68
C LEU A 149 58.15 11.99 -38.49
N THR A 150 59.25 11.30 -38.82
CA THR A 150 59.28 10.14 -39.73
C THR A 150 58.28 9.05 -39.32
N ALA A 151 58.38 8.55 -38.08
CA ALA A 151 57.46 7.52 -37.56
C ALA A 151 55.99 8.00 -37.51
N ARG A 152 55.77 9.31 -37.32
CA ARG A 152 54.43 9.90 -37.28
C ARG A 152 53.81 10.05 -38.67
N PHE A 153 54.61 10.38 -39.68
CA PHE A 153 54.17 10.40 -41.07
C PHE A 153 53.96 8.98 -41.61
N GLU A 154 54.80 8.02 -41.24
CA GLU A 154 54.60 6.60 -41.58
C GLU A 154 53.25 6.08 -41.08
N ALA A 155 52.84 6.46 -39.86
CA ALA A 155 51.57 6.06 -39.26
C ALA A 155 50.32 6.56 -40.02
N ILE A 156 50.41 7.70 -40.72
CA ILE A 156 49.29 8.28 -41.50
C ILE A 156 49.46 8.10 -43.02
N SER A 157 50.60 7.58 -43.48
CA SER A 157 50.98 7.46 -44.90
C SER A 157 50.05 6.58 -45.74
N SER A 158 49.34 5.64 -45.11
CA SER A 158 48.39 4.73 -45.75
C SER A 158 46.96 5.29 -45.84
N LYS A 159 46.69 6.45 -45.23
CA LYS A 159 45.39 7.14 -45.21
C LYS A 159 45.39 8.36 -46.13
N ASP A 160 44.20 8.86 -46.48
CA ASP A 160 44.09 10.18 -47.12
C ASP A 160 44.39 11.28 -46.09
N LEU A 161 45.39 12.11 -46.38
CA LEU A 161 45.83 13.20 -45.50
C LEU A 161 44.71 14.20 -45.21
N SER A 162 43.75 14.37 -46.12
CA SER A 162 42.59 15.25 -45.89
C SER A 162 41.71 14.79 -44.72
N GLY A 163 41.70 13.48 -44.43
CA GLY A 163 40.95 12.85 -43.35
C GLY A 163 41.73 12.64 -42.05
N CYS A 164 43.00 13.06 -41.97
CA CYS A 164 43.90 12.84 -40.83
C CYS A 164 44.20 14.10 -40.02
N MET A 165 43.27 15.07 -39.99
CA MET A 165 43.50 16.36 -39.33
C MET A 165 43.74 16.21 -37.82
N ASP A 166 43.12 15.22 -37.18
CA ASP A 166 43.30 14.96 -35.74
C ASP A 166 44.72 14.45 -35.43
N GLU A 167 45.23 13.49 -36.22
CA GLU A 167 46.61 13.00 -36.06
C GLU A 167 47.64 14.09 -36.42
N ILE A 168 47.36 14.88 -37.46
CA ILE A 168 48.20 16.01 -37.85
C ILE A 168 48.21 17.08 -36.76
N ALA A 169 47.12 17.30 -36.03
CA ALA A 169 47.05 18.25 -34.93
C ALA A 169 48.02 17.91 -33.78
N GLU A 170 48.45 16.65 -33.61
CA GLU A 170 49.43 16.24 -32.60
C GLU A 170 50.87 16.67 -32.93
N PHE A 171 51.15 17.05 -34.18
CA PHE A 171 52.48 17.49 -34.59
C PHE A 171 52.81 18.87 -33.99
N PRO A 172 54.10 19.25 -33.93
CA PRO A 172 54.51 20.58 -33.54
C PRO A 172 53.75 21.67 -34.31
N LEU A 173 53.45 22.78 -33.65
CA LEU A 173 52.71 23.89 -34.24
C LEU A 173 53.45 24.52 -35.43
N ALA A 174 54.77 24.63 -35.31
CA ALA A 174 55.72 25.07 -36.33
C ALA A 174 57.06 24.37 -36.10
N LYS A 175 58.02 24.54 -37.03
CA LYS A 175 59.37 24.00 -36.90
C LYS A 175 60.06 24.56 -35.65
N ILE A 176 60.60 23.68 -34.81
CA ILE A 176 61.19 24.01 -33.51
C ILE A 176 62.66 24.35 -33.68
N GLU A 177 63.10 25.52 -33.25
CA GLU A 177 64.51 25.94 -33.20
C GLU A 177 64.72 26.81 -31.96
N ALA A 178 65.95 26.84 -31.44
CA ALA A 178 66.28 27.67 -30.27
C ALA A 178 65.95 29.15 -30.53
N ASN A 179 65.30 29.81 -29.55
CA ASN A 179 64.93 31.23 -29.60
C ASN A 179 64.14 31.67 -30.84
N LYS A 180 63.38 30.78 -31.49
CA LYS A 180 62.66 31.10 -32.73
C LYS A 180 61.26 31.71 -32.48
N PRO A 181 60.99 32.95 -32.95
CA PRO A 181 59.65 33.52 -32.95
C PRO A 181 58.66 32.68 -33.78
N LEU A 182 57.40 32.56 -33.31
CA LEU A 182 56.36 31.83 -34.02
C LEU A 182 55.82 32.67 -35.18
N ASN A 183 56.01 32.24 -36.42
CA ASN A 183 55.42 32.92 -37.58
C ASN A 183 53.93 32.59 -37.70
N LEU A 184 53.07 33.60 -37.61
CA LEU A 184 51.61 33.42 -37.63
C LEU A 184 51.01 33.23 -39.04
N ASN A 185 51.84 33.22 -40.10
CA ASN A 185 51.36 33.12 -41.50
C ASN A 185 51.96 31.95 -42.29
N LYS A 186 53.15 31.48 -41.93
CA LYS A 186 53.91 30.51 -42.72
C LYS A 186 54.53 29.44 -41.84
N GLY A 187 54.65 28.22 -42.37
CA GLY A 187 55.28 27.11 -41.67
C GLY A 187 54.48 26.60 -40.46
N ILE A 188 53.17 26.83 -40.46
CA ILE A 188 52.23 26.40 -39.43
C ILE A 188 51.66 25.04 -39.81
N ASN A 189 51.44 24.21 -38.81
CA ASN A 189 50.68 22.98 -38.90
C ASN A 189 49.27 23.22 -39.52
N PRO A 190 48.92 22.58 -40.64
CA PRO A 190 47.64 22.78 -41.33
C PRO A 190 46.40 22.62 -40.45
N ALA A 191 46.42 21.68 -39.49
CA ALA A 191 45.30 21.44 -38.57
C ALA A 191 44.99 22.64 -37.67
N TRP A 192 45.99 23.52 -37.42
CA TRP A 192 45.87 24.69 -36.54
C TRP A 192 45.76 26.02 -37.29
N ALA A 193 45.85 26.01 -38.63
CA ALA A 193 45.88 27.23 -39.44
C ALA A 193 44.61 28.10 -39.26
N GLY A 194 43.42 27.48 -39.21
CA GLY A 194 42.16 28.20 -39.00
C GLY A 194 42.03 28.81 -37.60
N ALA A 195 42.42 28.06 -36.57
CA ALA A 195 42.41 28.54 -35.18
C ALA A 195 43.40 29.70 -34.98
N LEU A 196 44.61 29.60 -35.53
CA LEU A 196 45.61 30.67 -35.48
C LEU A 196 45.21 31.90 -36.30
N ALA A 197 44.53 31.73 -37.44
CA ALA A 197 43.99 32.86 -38.21
C ALA A 197 42.92 33.62 -37.41
N SER A 198 42.04 32.88 -36.72
CA SER A 198 41.01 33.45 -35.84
C SER A 198 41.63 34.18 -34.66
N PHE A 199 42.57 33.54 -33.95
CA PHE A 199 43.36 34.16 -32.88
C PHE A 199 44.04 35.46 -33.35
N LYS A 200 44.72 35.42 -34.51
CA LYS A 200 45.39 36.59 -35.07
C LYS A 200 44.41 37.73 -35.33
N SER A 201 43.28 37.46 -35.98
CA SER A 201 42.29 38.48 -36.32
C SER A 201 41.72 39.20 -35.10
N LEU A 202 41.50 38.48 -33.99
CA LEU A 202 40.82 38.97 -32.79
C LEU A 202 41.78 39.56 -31.74
N VAL A 203 42.94 38.94 -31.53
CA VAL A 203 43.87 39.27 -30.42
C VAL A 203 45.00 40.20 -30.86
N THR A 204 45.45 40.10 -32.12
CA THR A 204 46.57 40.93 -32.61
C THR A 204 46.10 42.20 -33.32
N GLY A 205 44.85 42.26 -33.79
CA GLY A 205 44.21 43.44 -34.42
C GLY A 205 44.99 44.05 -35.61
N PRO A 206 44.40 44.95 -36.41
CA PRO A 206 45.12 45.58 -37.53
C PRO A 206 46.32 46.44 -37.10
N ALA A 207 46.29 46.99 -35.88
CA ALA A 207 47.28 47.94 -35.38
C ALA A 207 48.48 47.31 -34.62
N LYS A 208 48.41 46.02 -34.23
CA LYS A 208 49.49 45.30 -33.52
C LYS A 208 49.93 44.02 -34.24
N ILE A 209 49.75 43.92 -35.56
CA ILE A 209 50.17 42.75 -36.35
C ILE A 209 51.69 42.63 -36.36
N LYS A 210 52.25 41.91 -35.38
CA LYS A 210 53.55 41.30 -35.55
C LYS A 210 53.37 40.08 -36.44
N LYS A 211 54.16 39.99 -37.52
CA LYS A 211 54.18 38.81 -38.41
C LYS A 211 54.66 37.55 -37.67
N GLU A 212 55.37 37.77 -36.58
CA GLU A 212 56.00 36.78 -35.73
C GLU A 212 55.69 37.12 -34.26
N LEU A 213 55.36 36.10 -33.47
CA LEU A 213 55.06 36.20 -32.05
C LEU A 213 56.29 35.74 -31.26
N THR A 214 56.87 36.59 -30.42
CA THR A 214 57.93 36.18 -29.49
C THR A 214 57.32 35.56 -28.22
N GLU A 215 58.14 34.86 -27.42
CA GLU A 215 57.69 34.32 -26.13
C GLU A 215 57.26 35.46 -25.18
N ASP A 216 57.98 36.58 -25.16
CA ASP A 216 57.61 37.77 -24.38
C ASP A 216 56.27 38.37 -24.82
N ASP A 217 56.03 38.46 -26.13
CA ASP A 217 54.74 38.93 -26.67
C ASP A 217 53.60 38.00 -26.28
N TRP A 218 53.87 36.70 -26.26
CA TRP A 218 52.90 35.69 -25.84
C TRP A 218 52.56 35.79 -24.35
N GLN A 219 53.56 35.98 -23.48
CA GLN A 219 53.33 36.21 -22.05
C GLN A 219 52.55 37.51 -21.78
N GLN A 220 52.79 38.57 -22.55
CA GLN A 220 51.99 39.81 -22.46
C GLN A 220 50.54 39.60 -22.87
N ILE A 221 50.27 38.77 -23.89
CA ILE A 221 48.90 38.42 -24.29
C ILE A 221 48.21 37.61 -23.21
N ILE A 222 48.91 36.63 -22.60
CA ILE A 222 48.38 35.86 -21.46
C ILE A 222 47.99 36.81 -20.34
N ALA A 223 48.91 37.67 -19.91
CA ALA A 223 48.69 38.64 -18.82
C ALA A 223 47.55 39.64 -19.14
N GLY A 224 47.38 40.00 -20.41
CA GLY A 224 46.31 40.89 -20.87
C GLY A 224 44.89 40.34 -20.67
N PHE A 225 44.74 39.01 -20.54
CA PHE A 225 43.45 38.38 -20.25
C PHE A 225 43.19 38.12 -18.76
N ASP A 226 44.18 38.30 -17.86
CA ASP A 226 44.02 37.96 -16.44
C ASP A 226 42.90 38.74 -15.76
N ALA A 227 42.77 40.03 -16.07
CA ALA A 227 41.70 40.89 -15.54
C ALA A 227 40.32 40.47 -16.06
N PHE A 228 40.22 40.05 -17.33
CA PHE A 228 39.00 39.52 -17.92
C PHE A 228 38.58 38.19 -17.29
N VAL A 229 39.53 37.27 -17.12
CA VAL A 229 39.30 35.97 -16.47
C VAL A 229 38.87 36.14 -15.02
N SER A 230 39.52 37.05 -14.28
CA SER A 230 39.16 37.35 -12.90
C SER A 230 37.75 37.93 -12.81
N TRP A 231 37.41 38.87 -13.70
CA TRP A 231 36.06 39.43 -13.78
C TRP A 231 35.00 38.36 -14.13
N GLN A 232 35.29 37.44 -15.05
CA GLN A 232 34.39 36.33 -15.37
C GLN A 232 34.17 35.39 -14.19
N ALA A 233 35.20 35.15 -13.37
CA ALA A 233 35.08 34.32 -12.18
C ALA A 233 34.20 34.98 -11.09
N GLU A 234 34.11 36.31 -11.07
CA GLU A 234 33.23 37.10 -10.19
C GLU A 234 31.78 37.25 -10.72
N LYS A 235 31.36 36.46 -11.72
CA LYS A 235 30.02 36.57 -12.31
C LYS A 235 28.93 36.37 -11.26
N ALA A 236 28.07 37.38 -11.13
CA ALA A 236 26.93 37.39 -10.23
C ALA A 236 25.61 37.60 -11.01
N GLY A 237 24.48 37.16 -10.46
CA GLY A 237 23.17 37.31 -11.09
C GLY A 237 22.91 36.38 -12.29
N THR A 238 23.48 35.17 -12.30
CA THR A 238 23.33 34.21 -13.42
C THR A 238 21.89 33.80 -13.69
N ALA A 239 21.00 33.85 -12.68
CA ALA A 239 19.59 33.51 -12.83
C ALA A 239 18.82 34.41 -13.81
N VAL A 240 19.28 35.65 -14.02
CA VAL A 240 18.61 36.64 -14.89
C VAL A 240 19.31 36.84 -16.23
N GLU A 241 20.35 36.04 -16.53
CA GLU A 241 21.15 36.17 -17.75
C GLU A 241 20.32 36.06 -19.04
N ALA A 242 19.24 35.26 -19.00
CA ALA A 242 18.32 35.08 -20.13
C ALA A 242 17.59 36.38 -20.55
N LEU A 243 17.43 37.35 -19.65
CA LEU A 243 16.71 38.61 -19.91
C LEU A 243 17.54 39.66 -20.65
N THR A 244 18.83 39.39 -20.89
CA THR A 244 19.82 40.32 -21.47
C THR A 244 20.09 41.56 -20.60
N LEU A 245 21.25 42.21 -20.81
CA LEU A 245 21.66 43.38 -20.01
C LEU A 245 20.69 44.56 -20.17
N ASP A 246 20.23 44.81 -21.39
CA ASP A 246 19.29 45.90 -21.68
C ASP A 246 17.92 45.67 -21.01
N GLY A 247 17.45 44.42 -21.01
CA GLY A 247 16.21 44.03 -20.33
C GLY A 247 16.30 44.21 -18.81
N VAL A 248 17.39 43.76 -18.19
CA VAL A 248 17.64 43.93 -16.75
C VAL A 248 17.71 45.42 -16.38
N ARG A 249 18.41 46.25 -17.16
CA ARG A 249 18.50 47.70 -16.94
C ARG A 249 17.14 48.39 -17.08
N ALA A 250 16.31 47.98 -18.04
CA ALA A 250 14.96 48.50 -18.19
C ALA A 250 14.08 48.18 -16.97
N ILE A 251 14.16 46.93 -16.47
CA ILE A 251 13.42 46.50 -15.26
C ILE A 251 13.86 47.28 -14.03
N LEU A 252 15.17 47.52 -13.85
CA LEU A 252 15.70 48.30 -12.73
C LEU A 252 15.41 49.81 -12.82
N SER A 253 15.12 50.32 -14.02
CA SER A 253 14.86 51.76 -14.24
C SER A 253 13.44 52.21 -13.84
N ASP A 254 12.49 51.30 -13.79
CA ASP A 254 11.10 51.55 -13.38
C ASP A 254 10.87 51.02 -11.95
N ASP A 255 9.81 51.49 -11.31
CA ASP A 255 9.42 51.14 -9.95
C ASP A 255 8.69 49.79 -9.86
N TYR A 256 9.08 48.80 -10.66
CA TYR A 256 8.43 47.50 -10.73
C TYR A 256 8.47 46.76 -9.39
N LYS A 257 9.60 46.84 -8.67
CA LYS A 257 9.77 46.20 -7.36
C LYS A 257 8.69 46.63 -6.38
N ASN A 258 8.51 47.94 -6.19
CA ASN A 258 7.53 48.46 -5.24
C ASN A 258 6.10 48.23 -5.73
N LYS A 259 5.83 48.33 -7.04
CA LYS A 259 4.51 48.02 -7.62
C LYS A 259 4.12 46.56 -7.37
N LEU A 260 5.04 45.60 -7.52
CA LEU A 260 4.78 44.17 -7.27
C LEU A 260 4.62 43.88 -5.77
N ILE A 261 5.47 44.44 -4.91
CA ILE A 261 5.34 44.30 -3.45
C ILE A 261 3.98 44.86 -2.97
N ALA A 262 3.55 46.01 -3.49
CA ALA A 262 2.25 46.58 -3.17
C ALA A 262 1.06 45.71 -3.63
N LEU A 263 1.22 44.91 -4.69
CA LEU A 263 0.20 43.92 -5.08
C LEU A 263 0.16 42.75 -4.10
N VAL A 264 1.32 42.28 -3.63
CA VAL A 264 1.39 41.22 -2.60
C VAL A 264 0.79 41.71 -1.28
N GLU A 265 1.06 42.96 -0.87
CA GLU A 265 0.46 43.53 0.35
C GLU A 265 -1.06 43.63 0.25
N LYS A 266 -1.59 44.08 -0.90
CA LYS A 266 -3.04 44.08 -1.17
C LYS A 266 -3.66 42.71 -1.14
N ASP A 267 -2.93 41.68 -1.59
CA ASP A 267 -3.39 40.30 -1.47
C ASP A 267 -3.50 39.90 0.01
N LYS A 268 -2.43 40.11 0.79
CA LYS A 268 -2.36 39.78 2.22
C LYS A 268 -3.44 40.45 3.06
N GLU A 269 -3.98 41.60 2.68
CA GLU A 269 -5.13 42.22 3.35
C GLU A 269 -6.36 41.28 3.44
N LEU A 270 -6.52 40.38 2.46
CA LEU A 270 -7.63 39.42 2.39
C LEU A 270 -7.32 38.08 3.07
N GLU A 271 -6.15 37.90 3.68
CA GLU A 271 -5.74 36.64 4.31
C GLU A 271 -6.76 36.16 5.35
N LYS A 272 -7.29 37.08 6.17
CA LYS A 272 -8.31 36.75 7.18
C LYS A 272 -9.62 36.29 6.55
N GLU A 273 -10.02 36.89 5.43
CA GLU A 273 -11.26 36.52 4.74
C GLU A 273 -11.13 35.14 4.09
N ALA A 274 -9.97 34.86 3.49
CA ALA A 274 -9.66 33.56 2.91
C ALA A 274 -9.48 32.47 3.96
N GLY A 275 -8.83 32.75 5.09
CA GLY A 275 -8.75 31.82 6.23
C GLY A 275 -10.12 31.43 6.79
N ASN A 276 -11.09 32.36 6.75
CA ASN A 276 -12.46 32.06 7.14
C ASN A 276 -13.17 31.07 6.20
N ILE A 277 -12.73 30.91 4.93
CA ILE A 277 -13.28 29.91 4.00
C ILE A 277 -12.96 28.49 4.49
N ILE A 278 -11.74 28.27 5.00
CA ILE A 278 -11.34 26.99 5.61
C ILE A 278 -12.21 26.67 6.84
N LEU A 279 -12.48 27.67 7.69
CA LEU A 279 -13.35 27.49 8.84
C LEU A 279 -14.80 27.17 8.44
N VAL A 280 -15.26 27.69 7.30
CA VAL A 280 -16.57 27.34 6.74
C VAL A 280 -16.60 25.89 6.27
N ASP A 281 -15.58 25.39 5.55
CA ASP A 281 -15.50 23.97 5.18
C ASP A 281 -15.55 23.06 6.41
N GLN A 282 -14.75 23.40 7.44
CA GLN A 282 -14.75 22.68 8.71
C GLN A 282 -16.14 22.66 9.37
N LEU A 283 -16.83 23.80 9.40
CA LEU A 283 -18.17 23.91 9.96
C LEU A 283 -19.19 23.04 9.21
N VAL A 284 -19.16 23.05 7.87
CA VAL A 284 -20.09 22.25 7.05
C VAL A 284 -19.87 20.76 7.29
N ARG A 285 -18.60 20.30 7.39
CA ARG A 285 -18.27 18.91 7.74
C ARG A 285 -18.74 18.54 9.14
N TYR A 286 -18.54 19.42 10.12
CA TYR A 286 -19.05 19.19 11.48
C TYR A 286 -20.58 19.11 11.50
N TYR A 287 -21.27 20.00 10.80
CA TYR A 287 -22.73 19.95 10.73
C TYR A 287 -23.24 18.64 10.09
N ARG A 288 -22.59 18.18 9.01
CA ARG A 288 -22.97 16.95 8.31
C ARG A 288 -22.66 15.68 9.12
N ASP A 289 -21.44 15.55 9.62
CA ASP A 289 -20.90 14.26 10.08
C ASP A 289 -20.85 14.12 11.61
N LEU A 290 -20.76 15.22 12.37
CA LEU A 290 -20.50 15.14 13.82
C LEU A 290 -21.62 14.41 14.56
N TYR A 291 -22.89 14.68 14.20
CA TYR A 291 -24.03 14.01 14.81
C TYR A 291 -23.96 12.49 14.61
N GLN A 292 -23.70 12.04 13.39
CA GLN A 292 -23.58 10.62 13.05
C GLN A 292 -22.38 9.97 13.77
N ILE A 293 -21.24 10.65 13.84
CA ILE A 293 -20.05 10.17 14.56
C ILE A 293 -20.35 10.00 16.05
N LEU A 294 -20.97 11.00 16.68
CA LEU A 294 -21.30 10.94 18.11
C LEU A 294 -22.24 9.77 18.41
N ASN A 295 -23.25 9.54 17.58
CA ASN A 295 -24.20 8.44 17.76
C ASN A 295 -23.61 7.05 17.48
N ASN A 296 -22.62 6.93 16.60
CA ASN A 296 -22.09 5.62 16.20
C ASN A 296 -20.78 5.23 16.90
N PHE A 297 -20.02 6.22 17.38
CA PHE A 297 -18.69 6.01 17.93
C PHE A 297 -18.59 6.33 19.42
N VAL A 298 -19.30 7.37 19.89
CA VAL A 298 -19.22 7.79 21.31
C VAL A 298 -20.29 7.10 22.14
N THR A 299 -21.56 7.23 21.74
CA THR A 299 -22.70 6.69 22.51
C THR A 299 -23.18 5.33 22.03
N PHE A 300 -22.87 4.95 20.78
CA PHE A 300 -23.45 3.78 20.10
C PHE A 300 -24.99 3.79 20.08
N ALA A 301 -25.62 4.97 20.14
CA ALA A 301 -27.07 5.13 20.14
C ALA A 301 -27.73 4.42 18.94
N ASP A 302 -27.16 4.58 17.74
CA ASP A 302 -27.71 3.97 16.53
C ASP A 302 -27.61 2.44 16.54
N PHE A 303 -26.62 1.87 17.25
CA PHE A 303 -26.50 0.42 17.40
C PHE A 303 -27.58 -0.17 18.29
N TYR A 304 -28.02 0.55 19.31
CA TYR A 304 -29.04 0.08 20.25
C TYR A 304 -30.46 0.51 19.88
N ALA A 305 -30.61 1.35 18.86
CA ALA A 305 -31.90 1.79 18.36
C ALA A 305 -32.56 0.69 17.50
N PRO A 306 -33.87 0.41 17.65
CA PRO A 306 -34.57 -0.57 16.83
C PRO A 306 -34.71 -0.16 15.35
N ASP A 307 -34.82 1.14 15.10
CA ASP A 307 -35.16 1.70 13.78
C ASP A 307 -33.94 2.30 13.05
N ALA A 308 -32.75 2.20 13.63
CA ALA A 308 -31.51 2.70 13.02
C ALA A 308 -30.50 1.56 12.83
N GLU A 309 -29.63 1.74 11.85
CA GLU A 309 -28.50 0.85 11.61
C GLU A 309 -27.20 1.60 11.90
N ALA A 310 -26.34 0.99 12.72
CA ALA A 310 -25.05 1.56 13.02
C ALA A 310 -24.15 1.61 11.77
N VAL A 311 -23.22 2.57 11.73
CA VAL A 311 -22.29 2.78 10.61
C VAL A 311 -21.46 1.53 10.30
N PHE A 312 -21.05 0.77 11.33
CA PHE A 312 -20.28 -0.46 11.16
C PHE A 312 -21.10 -1.67 10.70
N GLN A 313 -22.44 -1.61 10.74
CA GLN A 313 -23.28 -2.66 10.17
C GLN A 313 -23.22 -2.56 8.64
N ALA A 314 -22.78 -3.63 8.00
CA ALA A 314 -22.56 -3.69 6.56
C ALA A 314 -23.81 -4.12 5.77
N GLY A 315 -24.83 -4.65 6.45
CA GLY A 315 -26.05 -5.19 5.83
C GLY A 315 -26.51 -6.48 6.49
N THR A 316 -27.24 -7.32 5.74
CA THR A 316 -27.91 -8.52 6.26
C THR A 316 -27.44 -9.79 5.56
N LEU A 317 -27.07 -10.81 6.34
CA LEU A 317 -26.74 -12.15 5.85
C LEU A 317 -27.92 -13.10 6.04
N TYR A 318 -28.34 -13.76 4.98
CA TYR A 318 -29.30 -14.86 5.03
C TYR A 318 -28.60 -16.21 4.98
N ILE A 319 -28.76 -17.00 6.04
CA ILE A 319 -28.14 -18.32 6.16
C ILE A 319 -29.00 -19.26 6.99
N ASP A 320 -29.17 -20.50 6.52
CA ASP A 320 -29.82 -21.59 7.26
C ASP A 320 -31.16 -21.23 7.94
N GLN A 321 -32.06 -20.60 7.17
CA GLN A 321 -33.38 -20.12 7.64
C GLN A 321 -33.30 -18.97 8.68
N ARG A 322 -32.23 -18.17 8.63
CA ARG A 322 -32.03 -17.02 9.51
C ARG A 322 -31.63 -15.79 8.72
N SER A 323 -31.94 -14.62 9.26
CA SER A 323 -31.38 -13.35 8.83
C SER A 323 -30.56 -12.74 9.96
N CYS A 324 -29.28 -12.47 9.70
CA CYS A 324 -28.34 -11.87 10.64
C CYS A 324 -28.08 -10.41 10.23
N ASN A 325 -28.43 -9.46 11.10
CA ASN A 325 -28.26 -8.03 10.86
C ASN A 325 -26.96 -7.47 11.47
N LEU A 326 -26.25 -8.26 12.28
CA LEU A 326 -24.93 -7.92 12.78
C LEU A 326 -23.85 -8.46 11.82
N CYS A 327 -23.70 -7.79 10.68
CA CYS A 327 -22.63 -8.04 9.72
C CYS A 327 -21.65 -6.88 9.73
N ILE A 328 -20.34 -7.13 9.80
CA ILE A 328 -19.31 -6.09 9.81
C ILE A 328 -18.27 -6.44 8.75
N LYS A 329 -17.84 -5.46 7.94
CA LYS A 329 -16.75 -5.67 6.97
C LYS A 329 -15.44 -5.90 7.72
N VAL A 330 -14.65 -6.88 7.28
CA VAL A 330 -13.37 -7.21 7.90
C VAL A 330 -12.24 -6.57 7.09
N THR A 331 -11.44 -5.73 7.74
CA THR A 331 -10.26 -5.10 7.12
C THR A 331 -9.00 -5.95 7.30
N ASP A 332 -8.83 -6.59 8.47
CA ASP A 332 -7.64 -7.38 8.81
C ASP A 332 -8.00 -8.73 9.47
N MET A 333 -7.94 -9.80 8.69
CA MET A 333 -8.22 -11.15 9.19
C MET A 333 -7.24 -11.65 10.26
N ALA A 334 -5.99 -11.18 10.26
CA ALA A 334 -4.99 -11.61 11.23
C ALA A 334 -5.29 -11.07 12.63
N LYS A 335 -5.67 -9.79 12.75
CA LYS A 335 -6.14 -9.20 14.02
C LYS A 335 -7.44 -9.81 14.49
N HIS A 336 -8.37 -10.09 13.57
CA HIS A 336 -9.61 -10.78 13.90
C HIS A 336 -9.37 -12.19 14.45
N ASN A 337 -8.35 -12.91 13.96
CA ASN A 337 -8.01 -14.24 14.48
C ASN A 337 -7.53 -14.23 15.93
N THR A 338 -6.91 -13.14 16.41
CA THR A 338 -6.39 -13.03 17.78
C THR A 338 -7.40 -12.40 18.74
N MET A 339 -8.10 -11.34 18.31
CA MET A 339 -8.94 -10.52 19.20
C MET A 339 -10.41 -10.96 19.24
N ALA A 340 -10.96 -11.49 18.15
CA ALA A 340 -12.41 -11.70 18.05
C ALA A 340 -12.94 -12.78 19.02
N SER A 341 -12.08 -13.72 19.46
CA SER A 341 -12.42 -14.73 20.46
C SER A 341 -12.81 -14.13 21.82
N TYR A 342 -12.31 -12.94 22.17
CA TYR A 342 -12.64 -12.25 23.43
C TYR A 342 -14.03 -11.62 23.43
N SER A 343 -14.70 -11.51 22.28
CA SER A 343 -16.06 -10.94 22.18
C SER A 343 -17.13 -11.76 22.91
N GLY A 344 -16.91 -13.08 23.03
CA GLY A 344 -17.89 -14.02 23.57
C GLY A 344 -19.12 -14.23 22.66
N ILE A 345 -19.11 -13.70 21.44
CA ILE A 345 -20.16 -13.85 20.43
C ILE A 345 -19.80 -15.03 19.51
N CYS A 346 -20.80 -15.76 18.99
CA CYS A 346 -20.56 -16.75 17.94
C CYS A 346 -20.37 -16.01 16.61
N LEU A 347 -19.20 -16.14 16.00
CA LEU A 347 -18.83 -15.36 14.82
C LEU A 347 -18.65 -16.27 13.61
N LEU A 348 -19.26 -15.89 12.49
CA LEU A 348 -19.09 -16.52 11.19
C LEU A 348 -18.31 -15.58 10.28
N TYR A 349 -17.14 -16.00 9.83
CA TYR A 349 -16.40 -15.29 8.79
C TYR A 349 -16.83 -15.83 7.44
N CYS A 350 -17.20 -14.92 6.55
CA CYS A 350 -17.66 -15.24 5.21
C CYS A 350 -16.90 -14.44 4.16
N ASP A 351 -16.43 -15.13 3.12
CA ASP A 351 -15.93 -14.47 1.92
C ASP A 351 -17.08 -14.28 0.95
N CYS A 352 -17.28 -13.03 0.55
CA CYS A 352 -18.38 -12.58 -0.29
C CYS A 352 -17.87 -12.17 -1.66
N ILE A 353 -18.55 -12.60 -2.71
CA ILE A 353 -18.25 -12.27 -4.11
C ILE A 353 -19.48 -11.59 -4.73
N SER A 354 -19.29 -10.39 -5.30
CA SER A 354 -20.36 -9.68 -5.98
C SER A 354 -20.68 -10.36 -7.32
N ARG A 355 -21.96 -10.64 -7.56
CA ARG A 355 -22.41 -11.26 -8.83
C ARG A 355 -22.26 -10.33 -10.04
N GLY A 356 -22.28 -9.01 -9.83
CA GLY A 356 -22.24 -8.02 -10.91
C GLY A 356 -20.84 -7.48 -11.18
N THR A 357 -20.11 -7.11 -10.12
CA THR A 357 -18.81 -6.43 -10.22
C THR A 357 -17.62 -7.36 -10.02
N ASN A 358 -17.86 -8.62 -9.61
CA ASN A 358 -16.84 -9.62 -9.27
C ASN A 358 -15.83 -9.14 -8.19
N GLU A 359 -16.22 -8.13 -7.42
CA GLU A 359 -15.49 -7.64 -6.27
C GLU A 359 -15.56 -8.68 -5.13
N LYS A 360 -14.51 -8.70 -4.32
CA LYS A 360 -14.42 -9.58 -3.15
C LYS A 360 -14.42 -8.76 -1.87
N MET A 361 -15.17 -9.21 -0.88
CA MET A 361 -15.17 -8.63 0.45
C MET A 361 -15.27 -9.73 1.49
N THR A 362 -14.60 -9.57 2.62
CA THR A 362 -14.73 -10.49 3.76
C THR A 362 -15.58 -9.81 4.82
N ILE A 363 -16.53 -10.55 5.39
CA ILE A 363 -17.39 -10.07 6.47
C ILE A 363 -17.30 -11.00 7.67
N VAL A 364 -17.53 -10.43 8.84
CA VAL A 364 -17.78 -11.17 10.08
C VAL A 364 -19.23 -10.96 10.47
N VAL A 365 -19.92 -12.05 10.76
CA VAL A 365 -21.33 -12.07 11.12
C VAL A 365 -21.48 -12.59 12.54
N GLY A 366 -22.12 -11.81 13.39
CA GLY A 366 -22.44 -12.19 14.76
C GLY A 366 -23.75 -12.95 14.84
N LEU A 367 -23.68 -14.24 15.19
CA LEU A 367 -24.85 -15.07 15.43
C LEU A 367 -25.24 -14.99 16.92
N THR A 368 -26.41 -14.40 17.17
CA THR A 368 -26.83 -14.01 18.53
C THR A 368 -28.07 -14.75 19.04
N ASP A 369 -28.81 -15.42 18.16
CA ASP A 369 -29.93 -16.33 18.47
C ASP A 369 -29.95 -17.55 17.53
N GLY A 370 -30.64 -18.64 17.93
CA GLY A 370 -30.73 -19.90 17.16
C GLY A 370 -29.81 -21.03 17.66
N ASP A 371 -29.37 -21.89 16.72
CA ASP A 371 -28.47 -23.03 16.94
C ASP A 371 -27.28 -23.02 15.96
N VAL A 372 -26.35 -23.98 16.06
CA VAL A 372 -25.16 -24.07 15.17
C VAL A 372 -25.20 -25.35 14.35
N ASP A 373 -26.34 -26.03 14.29
CA ASP A 373 -26.39 -27.48 14.06
C ASP A 373 -26.08 -27.86 12.61
N ASN A 374 -26.12 -26.90 11.68
CA ASN A 374 -25.76 -27.08 10.27
C ASN A 374 -24.82 -25.98 9.74
N LEU A 375 -24.14 -25.24 10.62
CA LEU A 375 -23.18 -24.21 10.21
C LEU A 375 -21.80 -24.84 10.10
N THR A 376 -21.41 -25.17 8.87
CA THR A 376 -20.11 -25.75 8.54
C THR A 376 -19.33 -24.82 7.63
N VAL A 377 -17.99 -24.85 7.75
CA VAL A 377 -17.10 -24.19 6.79
C VAL A 377 -17.40 -24.71 5.37
N GLY A 378 -17.42 -23.80 4.39
CA GLY A 378 -17.78 -24.06 3.00
C GLY A 378 -19.28 -23.93 2.68
N ARG A 379 -20.14 -23.66 3.66
CA ARG A 379 -21.57 -23.45 3.41
C ARG A 379 -21.79 -22.09 2.74
N ASN A 380 -22.64 -22.08 1.71
CA ASN A 380 -23.02 -20.86 1.00
C ASN A 380 -24.19 -20.15 1.68
N ALA A 381 -24.19 -18.82 1.57
CA ALA A 381 -25.15 -17.88 2.12
C ALA A 381 -25.31 -16.68 1.17
N LEU A 382 -26.33 -15.85 1.41
CA LEU A 382 -26.59 -14.65 0.61
C LEU A 382 -26.45 -13.42 1.49
N PHE A 383 -25.58 -12.48 1.09
CA PHE A 383 -25.37 -11.23 1.79
C PHE A 383 -25.93 -10.06 0.98
N TYR A 384 -26.67 -9.18 1.64
CA TYR A 384 -27.19 -7.94 1.06
C TYR A 384 -26.49 -6.75 1.73
N ASP A 385 -25.77 -5.93 0.97
CA ASP A 385 -25.18 -4.68 1.48
C ASP A 385 -26.28 -3.62 1.70
N LYS A 386 -26.00 -2.55 2.44
CA LYS A 386 -26.88 -1.38 2.67
C LYS A 386 -27.42 -0.74 1.38
N LYS A 387 -26.70 -0.89 0.26
CA LYS A 387 -27.12 -0.43 -1.06
C LYS A 387 -28.11 -1.39 -1.77
N GLY A 388 -28.50 -2.50 -1.13
CA GLY A 388 -29.35 -3.54 -1.71
C GLY A 388 -28.66 -4.47 -2.70
N GLN A 389 -27.33 -4.41 -2.82
CA GLN A 389 -26.56 -5.26 -3.73
C GLN A 389 -26.37 -6.67 -3.16
N VAL A 390 -26.47 -7.69 -4.02
CA VAL A 390 -26.40 -9.10 -3.65
C VAL A 390 -24.98 -9.64 -3.80
N TRP A 391 -24.51 -10.31 -2.75
CA TRP A 391 -23.21 -10.98 -2.69
C TRP A 391 -23.39 -12.45 -2.34
N ASP A 392 -22.67 -13.31 -3.05
CA ASP A 392 -22.57 -14.72 -2.72
C ASP A 392 -21.55 -14.89 -1.61
N ALA A 393 -22.02 -15.28 -0.41
CA ALA A 393 -21.19 -15.45 0.77
C ALA A 393 -20.88 -16.94 0.99
N SER A 394 -19.64 -17.26 1.36
CA SER A 394 -19.23 -18.62 1.71
C SER A 394 -18.52 -18.61 3.06
N ILE A 395 -18.92 -19.49 3.98
CA ILE A 395 -18.30 -19.53 5.32
C ILE A 395 -16.87 -20.04 5.20
N THR A 396 -15.90 -19.26 5.70
CA THR A 396 -14.49 -19.65 5.75
C THR A 396 -14.05 -20.09 7.13
N LYS A 397 -14.57 -19.45 8.19
CA LYS A 397 -14.19 -19.74 9.57
C LYS A 397 -15.35 -19.52 10.53
N ILE A 398 -15.43 -20.35 11.55
CA ILE A 398 -16.43 -20.25 12.61
C ILE A 398 -15.71 -20.14 13.95
N ILE A 399 -16.09 -19.15 14.76
CA ILE A 399 -15.70 -19.04 16.17
C ILE A 399 -16.91 -19.45 17.01
N ASP A 400 -16.80 -20.63 17.62
CA ASP A 400 -17.86 -21.22 18.42
C ASP A 400 -17.94 -20.57 19.81
N ASN A 401 -19.08 -19.94 20.09
CA ASN A 401 -19.46 -19.46 21.43
C ASN A 401 -20.94 -19.79 21.67
N PRO A 402 -21.38 -19.94 22.94
CA PRO A 402 -22.77 -20.29 23.22
C PRO A 402 -23.73 -19.19 22.75
N ILE A 403 -24.79 -19.58 22.03
CA ILE A 403 -25.79 -18.67 21.47
C ILE A 403 -27.03 -18.60 22.37
N SER A 404 -27.48 -19.76 22.88
CA SER A 404 -28.61 -19.84 23.79
C SER A 404 -28.36 -20.81 24.95
N ILE A 405 -29.02 -20.56 26.07
CA ILE A 405 -28.96 -21.45 27.25
C ILE A 405 -29.54 -22.83 26.92
N ARG A 406 -30.59 -22.88 26.07
CA ARG A 406 -31.22 -24.12 25.61
C ARG A 406 -30.26 -24.98 24.80
N GLN A 407 -29.47 -24.36 23.92
CA GLN A 407 -28.43 -25.06 23.18
C GLN A 407 -27.32 -25.57 24.12
N ALA A 408 -26.93 -24.75 25.11
CA ALA A 408 -25.89 -25.13 26.06
C ALA A 408 -26.23 -26.36 26.91
N PHE A 409 -27.52 -26.58 27.21
CA PHE A 409 -28.00 -27.78 27.90
C PHE A 409 -27.62 -29.08 27.15
N TRP A 410 -27.76 -29.10 25.82
CA TRP A 410 -27.45 -30.27 25.00
C TRP A 410 -25.97 -30.40 24.62
N SER A 411 -25.16 -29.36 24.86
CA SER A 411 -23.77 -29.30 24.42
C SER A 411 -22.86 -30.42 24.96
N PRO A 412 -22.96 -30.87 26.24
CA PRO A 412 -22.12 -31.97 26.74
C PRO A 412 -22.46 -33.29 26.06
N TYR A 413 -23.75 -33.58 25.89
CA TYR A 413 -24.24 -34.79 25.23
C TYR A 413 -23.79 -34.84 23.77
N ARG A 414 -23.84 -33.71 23.05
CA ARG A 414 -23.33 -33.63 21.68
C ARG A 414 -21.83 -33.88 21.61
N LYS A 415 -21.03 -33.33 22.53
CA LYS A 415 -19.58 -33.57 22.56
C LYS A 415 -19.26 -35.05 22.77
N VAL A 416 -20.00 -35.72 23.65
CA VAL A 416 -19.88 -37.17 23.86
C VAL A 416 -20.29 -37.95 22.61
N ALA A 417 -21.40 -37.60 21.98
CA ALA A 417 -21.84 -38.25 20.74
C ALA A 417 -20.81 -38.08 19.61
N LYS A 418 -20.25 -36.87 19.45
CA LYS A 418 -19.19 -36.59 18.47
C LYS A 418 -17.90 -37.34 18.79
N PHE A 419 -17.54 -37.47 20.07
CA PHE A 419 -16.40 -38.29 20.49
C PHE A 419 -16.63 -39.76 20.14
N ILE A 420 -17.81 -40.31 20.44
CA ILE A 420 -18.17 -41.69 20.10
C ILE A 420 -18.13 -41.88 18.58
N SER A 421 -18.74 -40.99 17.80
CA SER A 421 -18.71 -41.09 16.33
C SER A 421 -17.28 -41.06 15.79
N THR A 422 -16.45 -40.14 16.28
CA THR A 422 -15.04 -40.04 15.87
C THR A 422 -14.25 -41.30 16.25
N GLN A 423 -14.52 -41.91 17.41
CA GLN A 423 -13.88 -43.16 17.81
C GLN A 423 -14.36 -44.35 16.99
N VAL A 424 -15.66 -44.40 16.64
CA VAL A 424 -16.21 -45.41 15.75
C VAL A 424 -15.65 -45.25 14.33
N GLU A 425 -15.54 -44.02 13.82
CA GLU A 425 -14.90 -43.72 12.53
C GLU A 425 -13.43 -44.11 12.54
N LYS A 426 -12.67 -43.78 13.59
CA LYS A 426 -11.27 -44.21 13.73
C LYS A 426 -11.14 -45.73 13.81
N PHE A 427 -12.03 -46.39 14.54
CA PHE A 427 -12.05 -47.85 14.64
C PHE A 427 -12.40 -48.50 13.29
N ALA A 428 -13.42 -47.97 12.60
CA ALA A 428 -13.81 -48.41 11.27
C ALA A 428 -12.67 -48.23 10.27
N ALA A 429 -12.02 -47.07 10.25
CA ALA A 429 -10.86 -46.80 9.42
C ALA A 429 -9.68 -47.73 9.73
N SER A 430 -9.39 -48.00 11.02
CA SER A 430 -8.33 -48.95 11.38
C SER A 430 -8.66 -50.40 10.99
N LYS A 431 -9.93 -50.79 11.04
CA LYS A 431 -10.38 -52.12 10.67
C LYS A 431 -10.47 -52.30 9.16
N GLU A 432 -10.83 -51.25 8.43
CA GLU A 432 -10.71 -51.20 6.97
C GLU A 432 -9.23 -51.28 6.56
N GLN A 433 -8.32 -50.62 7.29
CA GLN A 433 -6.87 -50.72 7.07
C GLN A 433 -6.32 -52.13 7.36
N GLU A 434 -6.84 -52.83 8.39
CA GLU A 434 -6.52 -54.23 8.71
C GLU A 434 -7.12 -55.22 7.69
N VAL A 435 -8.34 -54.96 7.19
CA VAL A 435 -8.97 -55.75 6.12
C VAL A 435 -8.26 -55.51 4.79
N THR A 436 -7.77 -54.30 4.54
CA THR A 436 -6.97 -53.99 3.34
C THR A 436 -5.60 -54.67 3.42
N SER A 437 -4.91 -54.67 4.58
CA SER A 437 -3.62 -55.35 4.73
C SER A 437 -3.74 -56.89 4.73
N SER A 438 -4.83 -57.45 5.27
CA SER A 438 -5.13 -58.87 5.16
C SER A 438 -5.60 -59.28 3.75
N ALA A 439 -6.25 -58.39 3.00
CA ALA A 439 -6.51 -58.61 1.57
C ALA A 439 -5.22 -58.61 0.74
N THR A 440 -4.26 -57.72 1.01
CA THR A 440 -2.94 -57.72 0.34
C THR A 440 -2.15 -59.01 0.64
N SER A 441 -2.18 -59.51 1.89
CA SER A 441 -1.51 -60.78 2.23
C SER A 441 -2.22 -62.04 1.72
N ASN A 442 -3.53 -61.97 1.42
CA ASN A 442 -4.27 -63.05 0.75
C ASN A 442 -4.11 -63.03 -0.77
N ILE A 443 -3.81 -61.86 -1.36
CA ILE A 443 -3.46 -61.72 -2.79
C ILE A 443 -2.04 -62.25 -3.04
N GLU A 444 -1.08 -62.05 -2.13
CA GLU A 444 0.27 -62.65 -2.22
C GLU A 444 0.29 -64.18 -2.04
N LYS A 445 -0.76 -64.78 -1.47
CA LYS A 445 -0.90 -66.25 -1.37
C LYS A 445 -1.63 -66.88 -2.57
N THR A 446 -2.11 -66.07 -3.51
CA THR A 446 -2.90 -66.53 -4.68
C THR A 446 -2.12 -66.39 -6.01
N THR A 447 -0.90 -65.87 -6.01
CA THR A 447 -0.08 -65.62 -7.21
C THR A 447 1.08 -66.59 -7.45
N VAL A 448 1.04 -67.83 -6.93
CA VAL A 448 1.97 -68.93 -7.31
C VAL A 448 1.40 -69.84 -8.41
N LYS A 449 0.25 -69.50 -9.01
CA LYS A 449 -0.22 -70.15 -10.24
C LYS A 449 -0.86 -69.14 -11.18
N VAL A 450 -0.03 -68.46 -11.95
CA VAL A 450 -0.06 -68.42 -13.43
C VAL A 450 1.23 -67.71 -13.84
N ASP A 451 2.25 -68.51 -14.13
CA ASP A 451 3.41 -68.07 -14.92
C ASP A 451 3.11 -68.44 -16.37
N ASN A 452 2.86 -67.42 -17.20
CA ASN A 452 3.47 -67.26 -18.51
C ASN A 452 2.76 -66.17 -19.32
N GLY A 453 3.51 -65.10 -19.59
CA GLY A 453 3.61 -64.60 -20.96
C GLY A 453 3.19 -63.15 -21.20
N LEU A 454 4.23 -62.32 -21.27
CA LEU A 454 4.47 -61.22 -22.23
C LEU A 454 4.32 -59.81 -21.64
N ALA A 455 5.44 -59.24 -21.17
CA ALA A 455 6.45 -58.48 -21.94
C ALA A 455 6.06 -56.99 -21.99
N GLU A 456 6.67 -56.15 -21.14
CA GLU A 456 7.88 -55.33 -21.45
C GLU A 456 7.60 -54.32 -22.57
N SER A 457 7.78 -53.01 -22.45
CA SER A 457 8.75 -52.20 -21.72
C SER A 457 8.29 -50.73 -21.85
N SER A 458 8.54 -49.84 -20.89
CA SER A 458 9.52 -48.75 -21.06
C SER A 458 9.72 -48.01 -19.72
N LYS A 459 10.97 -47.99 -19.27
CA LYS A 459 11.50 -47.19 -18.17
C LYS A 459 11.66 -45.72 -18.60
N VAL A 460 11.70 -44.78 -17.66
CA VAL A 460 12.91 -44.02 -17.27
C VAL A 460 12.62 -43.09 -16.07
N ASN A 461 13.32 -43.41 -14.98
CA ASN A 461 14.05 -42.60 -13.98
C ASN A 461 13.62 -41.16 -13.63
N VAL A 462 13.58 -40.83 -12.32
CA VAL A 462 14.63 -40.03 -11.61
C VAL A 462 14.75 -40.47 -10.13
N ALA A 463 15.97 -40.33 -9.62
CA ALA A 463 16.71 -40.78 -8.42
C ALA A 463 16.20 -40.36 -7.00
N PRO A 464 16.82 -40.89 -5.91
CA PRO A 464 16.18 -41.17 -4.61
C PRO A 464 16.62 -40.27 -3.43
N THR A 465 15.93 -40.39 -2.29
CA THR A 465 16.42 -39.97 -0.96
C THR A 465 15.86 -40.95 0.10
N PRO A 466 16.65 -41.36 1.13
CA PRO A 466 16.47 -42.66 1.77
C PRO A 466 15.40 -42.66 2.88
N ALA A 467 14.49 -43.62 2.81
CA ALA A 467 13.59 -43.96 3.92
C ALA A 467 14.37 -44.68 5.03
N PRO A 468 14.14 -44.38 6.32
CA PRO A 468 14.61 -45.21 7.41
C PRO A 468 13.97 -46.59 7.34
N ALA A 469 14.75 -47.64 7.63
CA ALA A 469 14.33 -49.03 7.62
C ALA A 469 13.02 -49.26 8.41
N PRO A 470 12.13 -50.15 7.95
CA PRO A 470 10.88 -50.45 8.64
C PRO A 470 11.20 -51.04 10.01
N GLN A 471 10.72 -50.38 11.07
CA GLN A 471 10.74 -50.94 12.41
C GLN A 471 9.88 -52.22 12.41
N PRO A 472 10.37 -53.33 12.99
CA PRO A 472 9.63 -54.57 13.01
C PRO A 472 8.30 -54.38 13.77
N PHE A 473 7.27 -55.06 13.28
CA PHE A 473 5.91 -55.04 13.79
C PHE A 473 5.89 -55.45 15.27
N ASP A 474 5.87 -54.46 16.16
CA ASP A 474 6.00 -54.67 17.60
C ASP A 474 4.63 -54.97 18.21
N ILE A 475 4.30 -56.26 18.26
CA ILE A 475 3.07 -56.81 18.83
C ILE A 475 2.89 -56.35 20.29
N ALA A 476 3.97 -56.03 21.02
CA ALA A 476 3.88 -55.52 22.39
C ALA A 476 3.39 -54.06 22.45
N LYS A 477 3.74 -53.21 21.46
CA LYS A 477 3.19 -51.85 21.33
C LYS A 477 1.72 -51.85 20.92
N PHE A 478 1.32 -52.74 20.02
CA PHE A 478 -0.09 -52.89 19.64
C PHE A 478 -0.93 -53.52 20.75
N ALA A 479 -0.45 -54.60 21.38
CA ALA A 479 -1.09 -55.17 22.56
C ALA A 479 -1.15 -54.16 23.72
N GLY A 480 -0.14 -53.31 23.90
CA GLY A 480 -0.16 -52.22 24.87
C GLY A 480 -1.21 -51.15 24.57
N ILE A 481 -1.41 -50.77 23.31
CA ILE A 481 -2.46 -49.83 22.88
C ILE A 481 -3.85 -50.46 23.00
N PHE A 482 -4.03 -51.72 22.58
CA PHE A 482 -5.32 -52.43 22.71
C PHE A 482 -5.64 -52.81 24.16
N ALA A 483 -4.64 -53.12 24.98
CA ALA A 483 -4.82 -53.32 26.42
C ALA A 483 -5.13 -52.01 27.13
N ALA A 484 -4.51 -50.88 26.75
CA ALA A 484 -4.82 -49.57 27.31
C ALA A 484 -6.23 -49.08 26.90
N ILE A 485 -6.62 -49.30 25.64
CA ILE A 485 -7.98 -49.00 25.15
C ILE A 485 -9.00 -49.95 25.82
N GLY A 486 -8.68 -51.24 25.93
CA GLY A 486 -9.50 -52.25 26.61
C GLY A 486 -9.66 -51.99 28.11
N LEU A 487 -8.60 -51.54 28.80
CA LEU A 487 -8.64 -51.10 30.19
C LEU A 487 -9.43 -49.80 30.34
N ALA A 488 -9.32 -48.85 29.40
CA ALA A 488 -10.10 -47.62 29.42
C ALA A 488 -11.61 -47.90 29.21
N PHE A 489 -11.97 -48.76 28.26
CA PHE A 489 -13.35 -49.22 28.08
C PHE A 489 -13.83 -50.09 29.25
N GLY A 490 -12.96 -50.91 29.84
CA GLY A 490 -13.25 -51.70 31.03
C GLY A 490 -13.48 -50.84 32.28
N ALA A 491 -12.72 -49.75 32.42
CA ALA A 491 -12.89 -48.76 33.48
C ALA A 491 -14.17 -47.91 33.28
N ILE A 492 -14.48 -47.51 32.04
CA ILE A 492 -15.76 -46.88 31.72
C ILE A 492 -16.91 -47.86 31.97
N GLY A 493 -16.74 -49.13 31.61
CA GLY A 493 -17.71 -50.20 31.83
C GLY A 493 -17.95 -50.47 33.31
N SER A 494 -16.90 -50.44 34.15
CA SER A 494 -17.02 -50.63 35.60
C SER A 494 -17.63 -49.40 36.29
N VAL A 495 -17.34 -48.19 35.82
CA VAL A 495 -18.02 -46.97 36.27
C VAL A 495 -19.48 -46.98 35.86
N LEU A 496 -19.82 -47.36 34.62
CA LEU A 496 -21.21 -47.51 34.17
C LEU A 496 -21.94 -48.62 34.95
N ALA A 497 -21.29 -49.76 35.19
CA ALA A 497 -21.86 -50.86 35.97
C ALA A 497 -22.09 -50.48 37.44
N SER A 498 -21.18 -49.73 38.06
CA SER A 498 -21.36 -49.23 39.42
C SER A 498 -22.43 -48.14 39.51
N VAL A 499 -22.55 -47.28 38.50
CA VAL A 499 -23.65 -46.31 38.38
C VAL A 499 -25.00 -47.02 38.18
N VAL A 500 -25.07 -48.04 37.31
CA VAL A 500 -26.30 -48.82 37.08
C VAL A 500 -26.67 -49.66 38.30
N GLY A 501 -25.69 -50.28 38.96
CA GLY A 501 -25.90 -51.03 40.20
C GLY A 501 -26.38 -50.14 41.35
N GLY A 502 -25.77 -48.95 41.51
CA GLY A 502 -26.23 -47.94 42.46
C GLY A 502 -27.60 -47.35 42.10
N PHE A 503 -27.93 -47.24 40.80
CA PHE A 503 -29.23 -46.81 40.33
C PHE A 503 -30.31 -47.84 40.67
N LEU A 504 -30.11 -49.13 40.36
CA LEU A 504 -31.07 -50.19 40.67
C LEU A 504 -31.27 -50.45 42.17
N ALA A 505 -30.31 -50.06 43.01
CA ALA A 505 -30.42 -50.14 44.47
C ALA A 505 -31.30 -49.02 45.09
N LEU A 506 -31.73 -48.02 44.30
CA LEU A 506 -32.60 -46.93 44.78
C LEU A 506 -34.07 -47.34 44.79
N THR A 507 -34.80 -46.85 45.78
CA THR A 507 -36.27 -46.96 45.84
C THR A 507 -36.91 -46.28 44.63
N TRP A 508 -37.98 -46.85 44.07
CA TRP A 508 -38.63 -46.39 42.81
C TRP A 508 -38.85 -44.88 42.73
N TRP A 509 -39.27 -44.22 43.82
CA TRP A 509 -39.50 -42.77 43.85
C TRP A 509 -38.21 -41.91 43.80
N LYS A 510 -37.06 -42.46 44.20
CA LYS A 510 -35.76 -41.79 44.10
C LYS A 510 -35.16 -41.89 42.70
N MET A 511 -35.65 -42.80 41.85
CA MET A 511 -35.16 -43.01 40.49
C MET A 511 -35.37 -41.80 39.57
N PRO A 512 -36.57 -41.19 39.48
CA PRO A 512 -36.76 -39.95 38.72
C PRO A 512 -35.91 -38.79 39.24
N LEU A 513 -35.74 -38.66 40.56
CA LEU A 513 -34.95 -37.58 41.17
C LEU A 513 -33.45 -37.75 40.91
N ALA A 514 -32.93 -38.99 40.99
CA ALA A 514 -31.55 -39.32 40.66
C ALA A 514 -31.26 -39.06 39.17
N PHE A 515 -32.20 -39.41 38.28
CA PHE A 515 -32.10 -39.12 36.85
C PHE A 515 -32.07 -37.62 36.56
N LEU A 516 -32.95 -36.84 37.20
CA LEU A 516 -32.96 -35.38 37.09
C LEU A 516 -31.66 -34.76 37.63
N GLY A 517 -31.17 -35.24 38.78
CA GLY A 517 -29.91 -34.82 39.37
C GLY A 517 -28.70 -35.08 38.47
N LEU A 518 -28.65 -36.24 37.82
CA LEU A 518 -27.61 -36.59 36.84
C LEU A 518 -27.65 -35.66 35.61
N ILE A 519 -28.85 -35.41 35.07
CA ILE A 519 -29.03 -34.47 33.96
C ILE A 519 -28.51 -33.09 34.35
N LEU A 520 -28.88 -32.59 35.54
CA LEU A 520 -28.47 -31.28 36.02
C LEU A 520 -26.97 -31.21 36.34
N ALA A 521 -26.36 -32.28 36.85
CA ALA A 521 -24.91 -32.35 37.07
C ALA A 521 -24.11 -32.29 35.77
N ILE A 522 -24.63 -32.90 34.70
CA ILE A 522 -23.99 -32.88 33.37
C ILE A 522 -24.25 -31.55 32.64
N SER A 523 -25.50 -31.07 32.62
CA SER A 523 -25.90 -29.91 31.81
C SER A 523 -25.79 -28.57 32.55
N GLY A 524 -25.94 -28.55 33.88
CA GLY A 524 -25.94 -27.37 34.74
C GLY A 524 -24.69 -26.49 34.61
N PRO A 525 -23.46 -27.04 34.69
CA PRO A 525 -22.24 -26.25 34.51
C PRO A 525 -22.18 -25.56 33.14
N SER A 526 -22.62 -26.25 32.08
CA SER A 526 -22.63 -25.70 30.71
C SER A 526 -23.66 -24.58 30.54
N MET A 527 -24.84 -24.75 31.15
CA MET A 527 -25.87 -23.70 31.18
C MET A 527 -25.40 -22.46 31.96
N LEU A 528 -24.72 -22.64 33.10
CA LEU A 528 -24.19 -21.54 33.91
C LEU A 528 -23.10 -20.77 33.14
N LEU A 529 -22.17 -21.48 32.49
CA LEU A 529 -21.15 -20.85 31.66
C LEU A 529 -21.76 -20.11 30.46
N ALA A 530 -22.77 -20.70 29.80
CA ALA A 530 -23.49 -20.02 28.73
C ALA A 530 -24.21 -18.77 29.23
N TRP A 531 -24.88 -18.83 30.39
CA TRP A 531 -25.53 -17.67 31.00
C TRP A 531 -24.54 -16.55 31.33
N LEU A 532 -23.35 -16.88 31.88
CA LEU A 532 -22.29 -15.92 32.15
C LEU A 532 -21.73 -15.29 30.86
N LYS A 533 -21.47 -16.11 29.83
CA LYS A 533 -20.96 -15.64 28.54
C LYS A 533 -21.98 -14.76 27.81
N LEU A 534 -23.25 -15.16 27.78
CA LEU A 534 -24.33 -14.42 27.10
C LEU A 534 -24.56 -13.03 27.70
N ARG A 535 -24.36 -12.85 29.01
CA ARG A 535 -24.42 -11.54 29.68
C ARG A 535 -23.19 -10.67 29.45
N LYS A 536 -22.06 -11.28 29.06
CA LYS A 536 -20.77 -10.60 28.87
C LYS A 536 -20.39 -10.43 27.39
N ARG A 537 -21.31 -10.72 26.45
CA ARG A 537 -21.06 -10.51 25.01
C ARG A 537 -20.71 -9.05 24.77
N ASN A 538 -19.57 -8.81 24.14
CA ASN A 538 -19.07 -7.47 23.85
C ASN A 538 -18.59 -7.41 22.40
N LEU A 539 -19.10 -6.43 21.65
CA LEU A 539 -18.72 -6.23 20.25
C LEU A 539 -17.37 -5.50 20.10
N ALA A 540 -16.91 -4.78 21.13
CA ALA A 540 -15.70 -3.96 21.04
C ALA A 540 -14.46 -4.70 20.48
N PRO A 541 -14.10 -5.92 20.92
CA PRO A 541 -12.95 -6.63 20.35
C PRO A 541 -13.03 -6.93 18.86
N VAL A 542 -14.25 -7.03 18.31
CA VAL A 542 -14.48 -7.25 16.87
C VAL A 542 -14.29 -5.94 16.10
N LEU A 543 -14.74 -4.82 16.66
CA LEU A 543 -14.57 -3.50 16.06
C LEU A 543 -13.13 -2.99 16.19
N ASP A 544 -12.47 -3.25 17.33
CA ASP A 544 -11.05 -2.92 17.54
C ASP A 544 -10.15 -3.66 16.54
N ALA A 545 -10.49 -4.91 16.20
CA ALA A 545 -9.79 -5.66 15.17
C ALA A 545 -9.93 -5.02 13.77
N ASN A 546 -10.99 -4.25 13.54
CA ASN A 546 -11.23 -3.45 12.33
C ASN A 546 -10.62 -2.03 12.41
N GLY A 547 -9.85 -1.71 13.45
CA GLY A 547 -9.20 -0.42 13.63
C GLY A 547 -10.03 0.65 14.30
N TRP A 548 -11.19 0.30 14.87
CA TRP A 548 -11.94 1.22 15.73
C TRP A 548 -11.22 1.33 17.08
N ALA A 549 -11.25 2.51 17.70
CA ALA A 549 -10.65 2.73 19.02
C ALA A 549 -11.74 2.88 20.07
N ILE A 550 -12.32 1.76 20.51
CA ILE A 550 -13.51 1.80 21.38
C ILE A 550 -13.12 1.51 22.82
N ASN A 551 -13.18 2.54 23.66
CA ASN A 551 -12.94 2.39 25.11
C ASN A 551 -14.18 1.86 25.87
N ALA A 552 -15.36 1.95 25.27
CA ALA A 552 -16.62 1.52 25.88
C ALA A 552 -16.95 0.04 25.60
N LYS A 553 -17.63 -0.62 26.53
CA LYS A 553 -18.14 -1.98 26.31
C LYS A 553 -19.43 -1.92 25.48
N ALA A 554 -19.38 -2.31 24.22
CA ALA A 554 -20.53 -2.48 23.36
C ALA A 554 -21.24 -3.82 23.66
N THR A 555 -22.00 -3.87 24.77
CA THR A 555 -22.57 -5.12 25.30
C THR A 555 -23.84 -5.55 24.58
N ILE A 556 -23.93 -6.83 24.22
CA ILE A 556 -25.13 -7.41 23.58
C ILE A 556 -25.86 -8.31 24.58
N ASN A 557 -26.92 -7.78 25.19
CA ASN A 557 -27.78 -8.57 26.09
C ASN A 557 -28.63 -9.60 25.30
N ILE A 558 -29.40 -10.43 26.01
CA ILE A 558 -30.19 -11.48 25.36
C ILE A 558 -31.31 -10.90 24.51
N GLN A 559 -32.09 -9.93 25.01
CA GLN A 559 -33.24 -9.38 24.28
C GLN A 559 -32.82 -8.66 22.99
N PHE A 560 -31.79 -7.83 23.10
CA PHE A 560 -31.18 -7.15 21.96
C PHE A 560 -30.50 -8.15 21.01
N GLY A 561 -29.88 -9.22 21.51
CA GLY A 561 -29.35 -10.28 20.65
C GLY A 561 -30.43 -10.94 19.76
N ARG A 562 -31.68 -11.02 20.20
CA ARG A 562 -32.79 -11.59 19.42
C ARG A 562 -33.25 -10.68 18.28
N THR A 563 -32.94 -9.38 18.33
CA THR A 563 -33.23 -8.45 17.23
C THR A 563 -32.11 -8.44 16.17
N LEU A 564 -30.93 -8.96 16.50
CA LEU A 564 -29.79 -9.04 15.57
C LEU A 564 -29.77 -10.33 14.74
N THR A 565 -30.45 -11.39 15.20
CA THR A 565 -30.64 -12.64 14.44
C THR A 565 -32.11 -13.03 14.48
N HIS A 566 -32.79 -12.98 13.35
CA HIS A 566 -34.17 -13.44 13.24
C HIS A 566 -34.22 -14.86 12.69
N LEU A 567 -35.02 -15.70 13.34
CA LEU A 567 -35.30 -17.06 12.89
C LEU A 567 -36.51 -17.06 11.98
N ALA A 568 -36.53 -17.95 10.98
CA ALA A 568 -37.71 -18.14 10.16
C ALA A 568 -38.88 -18.64 11.03
N GLU A 569 -39.89 -17.81 11.16
CA GLU A 569 -41.17 -18.17 11.78
C GLU A 569 -42.23 -18.32 10.68
N LEU A 570 -43.16 -19.26 10.90
CA LEU A 570 -44.32 -19.39 10.02
C LEU A 570 -45.17 -18.13 10.10
N PRO A 571 -45.72 -17.64 8.97
CA PRO A 571 -46.64 -16.52 8.97
C PRO A 571 -47.81 -16.77 9.93
N LYS A 572 -48.34 -15.70 10.55
CA LYS A 572 -49.50 -15.81 11.44
C LYS A 572 -50.64 -16.55 10.72
N ASN A 573 -51.18 -17.58 11.37
CA ASN A 573 -52.25 -18.47 10.87
C ASN A 573 -51.85 -19.50 9.80
N ALA A 574 -50.57 -19.61 9.41
CA ALA A 574 -50.12 -20.71 8.57
C ALA A 574 -50.04 -22.03 9.36
N LYS A 575 -50.48 -23.14 8.75
CA LYS A 575 -50.37 -24.48 9.33
C LYS A 575 -49.37 -25.29 8.49
N ILE A 576 -48.49 -26.03 9.17
CA ILE A 576 -47.62 -27.01 8.51
C ILE A 576 -48.51 -28.16 8.02
N ASN A 577 -48.44 -28.47 6.73
CA ASN A 577 -49.06 -29.68 6.22
C ASN A 577 -48.22 -30.89 6.70
N MET A 578 -48.75 -31.64 7.66
CA MET A 578 -48.08 -32.81 8.25
C MET A 578 -48.16 -34.04 7.34
N VAL A 579 -48.84 -33.95 6.20
CA VAL A 579 -48.92 -35.02 5.19
C VAL A 579 -47.67 -34.96 4.33
N ASP A 580 -46.66 -35.76 4.70
CA ASP A 580 -45.46 -35.98 3.91
C ASP A 580 -45.68 -37.12 2.88
N PRO A 581 -45.71 -36.83 1.57
CA PRO A 581 -45.91 -37.85 0.52
C PRO A 581 -44.72 -38.81 0.37
N PHE A 582 -43.56 -38.50 0.96
CA PHE A 582 -42.36 -39.35 0.96
C PHE A 582 -42.05 -39.98 2.34
N SER A 583 -42.97 -39.85 3.30
CA SER A 583 -42.85 -40.50 4.60
C SER A 583 -42.71 -42.01 4.39
N LYS A 584 -41.54 -42.57 4.72
CA LYS A 584 -41.34 -44.03 4.73
C LYS A 584 -42.42 -44.61 5.63
N LYS A 585 -43.24 -45.54 5.12
CA LYS A 585 -44.17 -46.32 5.94
C LYS A 585 -43.38 -46.99 7.06
N LYS A 586 -43.38 -46.39 8.24
CA LYS A 586 -42.76 -46.97 9.44
C LYS A 586 -43.61 -48.19 9.76
N ASN A 587 -43.09 -49.39 9.53
CA ASN A 587 -43.74 -50.61 9.99
C ASN A 587 -43.63 -50.61 11.53
N PRO A 588 -44.70 -50.32 12.29
CA PRO A 588 -44.63 -50.23 13.75
C PRO A 588 -44.38 -51.62 14.37
N ILE A 589 -44.53 -52.68 13.60
CA ILE A 589 -44.42 -54.07 14.02
C ILE A 589 -43.00 -54.39 14.48
N LEU A 590 -41.96 -53.92 13.77
CA LEU A 590 -40.57 -54.24 14.13
C LEU A 590 -40.14 -53.66 15.50
N PRO A 591 -40.34 -52.36 15.80
CA PRO A 591 -40.01 -51.83 17.12
C PRO A 591 -40.90 -52.42 18.22
N ILE A 592 -42.18 -52.69 17.95
CA ILE A 592 -43.08 -53.35 18.92
C ILE A 592 -42.59 -54.76 19.25
N LEU A 593 -42.14 -55.51 18.23
CA LEU A 593 -41.63 -56.88 18.40
C LEU A 593 -40.30 -56.88 19.14
N ILE A 594 -39.40 -55.92 18.86
CA ILE A 594 -38.17 -55.71 19.64
C ILE A 594 -38.49 -55.38 21.10
N ILE A 595 -39.45 -54.49 21.36
CA ILE A 595 -39.88 -54.14 22.72
C ILE A 595 -40.48 -55.35 23.44
N LEU A 596 -41.30 -56.16 22.77
CA LEU A 596 -41.86 -57.39 23.32
C LEU A 596 -40.78 -58.43 23.64
N VAL A 597 -39.79 -58.59 22.77
CA VAL A 597 -38.64 -59.48 23.02
C VAL A 597 -37.81 -58.99 24.20
N VAL A 598 -37.57 -57.69 24.30
CA VAL A 598 -36.85 -57.09 25.44
C VAL A 598 -37.65 -57.26 26.73
N LEU A 599 -38.96 -57.02 26.71
CA LEU A 599 -39.84 -57.22 27.87
C LEU A 599 -39.91 -58.69 28.28
N ALA A 600 -39.96 -59.63 27.33
CA ALA A 600 -39.92 -61.06 27.61
C ALA A 600 -38.57 -61.49 28.20
N PHE A 601 -37.46 -60.92 27.70
CA PHE A 601 -36.12 -61.20 28.22
C PHE A 601 -35.95 -60.64 29.63
N VAL A 602 -36.46 -59.43 29.89
CA VAL A 602 -36.48 -58.80 31.22
C VAL A 602 -37.36 -59.58 32.18
N ALA A 603 -38.57 -59.99 31.76
CA ALA A 603 -39.47 -60.82 32.56
C ALA A 603 -38.85 -62.18 32.89
N TYR A 604 -38.19 -62.82 31.92
CA TYR A 604 -37.46 -64.07 32.12
C TYR A 604 -36.30 -63.89 33.12
N TYR A 605 -35.55 -62.79 33.02
CA TYR A 605 -34.48 -62.47 33.99
C TYR A 605 -35.04 -62.21 35.39
N LEU A 606 -36.13 -61.44 35.50
CA LEU A 606 -36.79 -61.13 36.77
C LEU A 606 -37.39 -62.39 37.42
N TRP A 607 -37.89 -63.34 36.62
CA TRP A 607 -38.35 -64.65 37.11
C TRP A 607 -37.18 -65.54 37.55
N LYS A 608 -36.11 -65.63 36.76
CA LYS A 608 -34.93 -66.47 37.05
C LYS A 608 -34.19 -66.04 38.31
N TYR A 609 -34.23 -64.76 38.66
CA TYR A 609 -33.60 -64.20 39.87
C TYR A 609 -34.58 -64.00 41.04
N GLU A 610 -35.78 -64.60 40.99
CA GLU A 610 -36.82 -64.56 42.05
C GLU A 610 -37.28 -63.16 42.49
N ILE A 611 -37.17 -62.15 41.63
CA ILE A 611 -37.62 -60.78 41.95
C ILE A 611 -39.14 -60.67 41.82
N ILE A 612 -39.77 -61.55 41.02
CA ILE A 612 -41.22 -61.65 40.84
C ILE A 612 -41.62 -63.11 41.04
N LYS A 613 -42.38 -63.41 42.10
CA LYS A 613 -43.10 -64.68 42.24
C LYS A 613 -44.40 -64.55 41.49
N LEU A 614 -44.58 -65.38 40.46
CA LEU A 614 -45.83 -65.50 39.72
C LEU A 614 -46.83 -66.35 40.51
#